data_AF-A0A9D1EA94-F1
#
_entry.id   AF-A0A9D1EA94-F1
#
_cell.length_a   1.000
_cell.length_b   1.000
_cell.length_c   1.000
_cell.angle_alpha   90.00
_cell.angle_beta   90.00
_cell.angle_gamma   90.00
#
_symmetry.space_group_name_H-M   'P 1'
#
loop_
_entity.id
_entity.type
_entity.pdbx_description
1 polymer ?
#
loop_
_entity_poly.entity_id
_entity_poly.type
_entity_poly.pdbx_seq_one_letter_code
_entity_poly.pdbx_strand_id
1 'polypeptide(L)'
;MKKEKWKERMKIAVSAALAFGLAIFLTFAVPAGVFGAVTLPLWITHTSEDISDYDRDSFKGDSGFLIFPEEVREDRVTEYYYSYREGFFDEDVQLYLQCEYTPEEFQEECRRLEQTHVIYRDGGQRRRNGTRYNTGDYMLPAYEAIQGVDHAYEYALLDEENGRIDYIFLQFADEDDLVFAREKLPYGYGRDHTVDPKLSPYNMYAFPEEEGKYKGGYITVYH
;
A
#
# COMPACT_ATOMS: atom_id res chain seq x y z
N MET A 1 7.39 -49.72 57.50
CA MET A 1 8.60 -49.57 56.66
C MET A 1 8.36 -49.58 55.14
N LYS A 2 7.79 -50.63 54.51
CA LYS A 2 7.68 -50.68 53.02
C LYS A 2 6.70 -49.65 52.42
N LYS A 3 5.56 -49.39 53.08
CA LYS A 3 4.56 -48.38 52.65
C LYS A 3 5.05 -46.93 52.78
N GLU A 4 5.96 -46.67 53.71
CA GLU A 4 6.46 -45.34 54.02
C GLU A 4 7.50 -44.89 52.98
N LYS A 5 8.43 -45.79 52.65
CA LYS A 5 9.37 -45.61 51.51
C LYS A 5 8.65 -45.46 50.17
N TRP A 6 7.50 -46.11 49.98
CA TRP A 6 6.70 -45.96 48.76
C TRP A 6 6.05 -44.58 48.67
N LYS A 7 5.51 -44.06 49.79
CA LYS A 7 4.98 -42.69 49.85
C LYS A 7 6.05 -41.63 49.60
N GLU A 8 7.26 -41.79 50.14
CA GLU A 8 8.37 -40.88 49.86
C GLU A 8 8.79 -40.90 48.39
N ARG A 9 8.97 -42.08 47.81
CA ARG A 9 9.30 -42.21 46.38
C ARG A 9 8.23 -41.61 45.47
N MET A 10 6.95 -41.76 45.84
CA MET A 10 5.84 -41.18 45.10
C MET A 10 5.81 -39.65 45.21
N LYS A 11 6.12 -39.08 46.39
CA LYS A 11 6.28 -37.62 46.54
C LYS A 11 7.41 -37.07 45.66
N ILE A 12 8.57 -37.74 45.65
CA ILE A 12 9.73 -37.35 44.83
C ILE A 12 9.41 -37.42 43.33
N ALA A 13 8.70 -38.48 42.91
CA ALA A 13 8.30 -38.63 41.51
C ALA A 13 7.30 -37.56 41.06
N VAL A 14 6.33 -37.21 41.92
CA VAL A 14 5.35 -36.15 41.65
C VAL A 14 6.04 -34.78 41.58
N SER A 15 6.96 -34.47 42.51
CA SER A 15 7.70 -33.20 42.47
C SER A 15 8.61 -33.10 41.25
N ALA A 16 9.26 -34.19 40.83
CA ALA A 16 10.07 -34.23 39.62
C ALA A 16 9.21 -34.02 38.35
N ALA A 17 8.03 -34.64 38.28
CA ALA A 17 7.11 -34.46 37.15
C ALA A 17 6.57 -33.02 37.06
N LEU A 18 6.24 -32.40 38.20
CA LEU A 18 5.82 -30.99 38.26
C LEU A 18 6.94 -30.03 37.84
N ALA A 19 8.17 -30.25 38.31
CA ALA A 19 9.32 -29.44 37.92
C ALA A 19 9.62 -29.57 36.41
N PHE A 20 9.52 -30.78 35.86
CA PHE A 20 9.71 -31.03 34.43
C PHE A 20 8.60 -30.38 33.58
N GLY A 21 7.35 -30.47 34.02
CA GLY A 21 6.23 -29.79 33.37
C GLY A 21 6.37 -28.26 33.38
N LEU A 22 6.84 -27.68 34.50
CA LEU A 22 7.12 -26.24 34.61
C LEU A 22 8.28 -25.82 33.71
N ALA A 23 9.35 -26.63 33.63
CA ALA A 23 10.48 -26.35 32.75
C ALA A 23 10.04 -26.34 31.28
N ILE A 24 9.24 -27.32 30.84
CA ILE A 24 8.67 -27.34 29.49
C ILE A 24 7.80 -26.10 29.26
N PHE A 25 6.89 -25.79 30.19
CA PHE A 25 6.03 -24.62 30.07
C PHE A 25 6.84 -23.32 29.94
N LEU A 26 7.86 -23.11 30.77
CA LEU A 26 8.75 -21.94 30.68
C LEU A 26 9.55 -21.93 29.36
N THR A 27 9.97 -23.09 28.86
CA THR A 27 10.73 -23.19 27.60
C THR A 27 9.90 -22.80 26.38
N PHE A 28 8.57 -22.94 26.41
CA PHE A 28 7.70 -22.56 25.29
C PHE A 28 6.97 -21.22 25.53
N ALA A 29 6.53 -20.94 26.75
CA ALA A 29 5.80 -19.72 27.07
C ALA A 29 6.70 -18.48 27.06
N VAL A 30 7.98 -18.60 27.46
CA VAL A 30 8.91 -17.47 27.43
C VAL A 30 9.28 -17.08 26.00
N PRO A 31 9.70 -18.01 25.11
CA PRO A 31 9.91 -17.66 23.70
C PRO A 31 8.64 -17.19 23.01
N ALA A 32 7.47 -17.76 23.29
CA ALA A 32 6.20 -17.27 22.72
C ALA A 32 5.84 -15.85 23.22
N GLY A 33 6.07 -15.56 24.50
CA GLY A 33 5.85 -14.22 25.06
C GLY A 33 6.86 -13.20 24.56
N VAL A 34 8.13 -13.58 24.41
CA VAL A 34 9.18 -12.75 23.81
C VAL A 34 8.91 -12.54 22.33
N PHE A 35 8.52 -13.58 21.59
CA PHE A 35 8.14 -13.48 20.19
C PHE A 35 6.94 -12.56 20.03
N GLY A 36 5.87 -12.75 20.83
CA GLY A 36 4.71 -11.85 20.84
C GLY A 36 5.09 -10.40 21.18
N ALA A 37 5.93 -10.16 22.18
CA ALA A 37 6.37 -8.82 22.55
C ALA A 37 7.30 -8.17 21.51
N VAL A 38 8.06 -8.96 20.76
CA VAL A 38 8.91 -8.49 19.66
C VAL A 38 8.10 -8.27 18.39
N THR A 39 7.04 -9.06 18.15
CA THR A 39 6.18 -8.91 16.98
C THR A 39 5.09 -7.86 17.14
N LEU A 40 4.58 -7.59 18.34
CA LEU A 40 3.54 -6.58 18.59
C LEU A 40 3.91 -5.16 18.08
N PRO A 41 5.14 -4.64 18.26
CA PRO A 41 5.53 -3.36 17.67
C PRO A 41 5.78 -3.40 16.15
N LEU A 42 5.67 -4.56 15.49
CA LEU A 42 5.78 -4.71 14.02
C LEU A 42 4.41 -4.70 13.31
N TRP A 43 3.37 -4.19 13.97
CA TRP A 43 2.03 -3.96 13.39
C TRP A 43 1.56 -2.52 13.66
N ILE A 44 2.49 -1.56 13.70
CA ILE A 44 2.12 -0.16 13.88
C ILE A 44 1.50 0.28 12.56
N THR A 45 0.18 0.44 12.58
CA THR A 45 -0.54 1.10 11.50
C THR A 45 -0.61 2.58 11.86
N HIS A 46 -0.02 3.41 11.01
CA HIS A 46 -0.21 4.85 11.08
C HIS A 46 -1.41 5.20 10.22
N THR A 47 -2.39 5.92 10.78
CA THR A 47 -3.58 6.38 10.05
C THR A 47 -3.79 7.86 10.34
N SER A 48 -4.12 8.64 9.32
CA SER A 48 -4.53 10.03 9.46
C SER A 48 -5.71 10.35 8.53
N GLU A 49 -6.66 11.12 9.06
CA GLU A 49 -7.76 11.75 8.32
C GLU A 49 -7.60 13.28 8.31
N ASP A 50 -6.51 13.80 8.87
CA ASP A 50 -6.22 15.23 8.92
C ASP A 50 -5.38 15.64 7.70
N ILE A 51 -5.94 16.49 6.85
CA ILE A 51 -5.27 16.97 5.63
C ILE A 51 -3.94 17.69 5.92
N SER A 52 -3.73 18.21 7.12
CA SER A 52 -2.45 18.81 7.50
C SER A 52 -1.29 17.80 7.55
N ASP A 53 -1.59 16.50 7.61
CA ASP A 53 -0.60 15.42 7.51
C ASP A 53 -0.30 15.02 6.05
N TYR A 54 -0.95 15.64 5.06
CA TYR A 54 -0.62 15.42 3.65
C TYR A 54 0.77 15.97 3.34
N ASP A 55 1.71 15.06 3.10
CA ASP A 55 3.09 15.41 2.80
C ASP A 55 3.71 14.39 1.84
N ARG A 56 4.26 14.91 0.74
CA ARG A 56 4.92 14.11 -0.30
C ARG A 56 6.23 13.50 0.18
N ASP A 57 6.94 14.18 1.07
CA ASP A 57 8.27 13.75 1.52
C ASP A 57 8.18 12.60 2.54
N SER A 58 7.05 12.52 3.26
CA SER A 58 6.78 11.43 4.21
C SER A 58 5.96 10.27 3.63
N PHE A 59 5.49 10.39 2.39
CA PHE A 59 4.78 9.33 1.68
C PHE A 59 5.63 8.04 1.59
N LYS A 60 4.99 6.91 1.88
CA LYS A 60 5.67 5.60 2.02
C LYS A 60 5.39 4.60 0.89
N GLY A 61 4.54 4.93 -0.07
CA GLY A 61 4.25 4.04 -1.20
C GLY A 61 5.38 4.00 -2.23
N ASP A 62 5.51 2.88 -2.94
CA ASP A 62 6.45 2.72 -4.06
C ASP A 62 5.88 3.36 -5.33
N SER A 63 5.89 4.69 -5.36
CA SER A 63 5.44 5.51 -6.48
C SER A 63 6.19 6.85 -6.52
N GLY A 64 6.28 7.45 -7.71
CA GLY A 64 6.75 8.84 -7.86
C GLY A 64 5.73 9.90 -7.43
N PHE A 65 4.50 9.50 -7.07
CA PHE A 65 3.47 10.35 -6.47
C PHE A 65 3.20 11.62 -7.28
N LEU A 66 3.05 11.45 -8.61
CA LEU A 66 2.99 12.58 -9.55
C LEU A 66 1.54 12.91 -9.96
N ILE A 67 0.61 11.97 -9.78
CA ILE A 67 -0.80 12.24 -10.01
C ILE A 67 -1.38 13.11 -8.90
N PHE A 68 -0.88 12.96 -7.67
CA PHE A 68 -1.32 13.78 -6.55
C PHE A 68 -0.90 15.25 -6.70
N PRO A 69 -1.73 16.22 -6.25
CA PRO A 69 -1.38 17.64 -6.30
C PRO A 69 -0.15 17.95 -5.46
N GLU A 70 0.75 18.82 -5.92
CA GLU A 70 1.95 19.16 -5.14
C GLU A 70 1.63 19.91 -3.85
N GLU A 71 0.67 20.82 -3.95
CA GLU A 71 0.11 21.57 -2.84
C GLU A 71 -1.41 21.36 -2.84
N VAL A 72 -1.96 21.04 -1.68
CA VAL A 72 -3.40 20.84 -1.53
C VAL A 72 -3.98 22.02 -0.77
N ARG A 73 -5.00 22.63 -1.37
CA ARG A 73 -5.76 23.70 -0.74
C ARG A 73 -6.84 23.08 0.15
N GLU A 74 -6.75 23.28 1.46
CA GLU A 74 -7.69 22.72 2.44
C GLU A 74 -9.16 23.04 2.11
N ASP A 75 -9.45 24.21 1.54
CA ASP A 75 -10.82 24.62 1.18
C ASP A 75 -11.45 23.79 0.06
N ARG A 76 -10.65 23.02 -0.68
CA ARG A 76 -11.12 22.11 -1.75
C ARG A 76 -11.25 20.67 -1.29
N VAL A 77 -10.62 20.30 -0.17
CA VAL A 77 -10.59 18.92 0.29
C VAL A 77 -11.90 18.59 0.99
N THR A 78 -12.58 17.58 0.47
CA THR A 78 -13.80 17.05 1.09
C THR A 78 -13.50 15.82 1.93
N GLU A 79 -12.50 15.03 1.54
CA GLU A 79 -12.14 13.81 2.23
C GLU A 79 -10.64 13.54 2.07
N TYR A 80 -10.00 13.12 3.16
CA TYR A 80 -8.60 12.73 3.18
C TYR A 80 -8.44 11.53 4.10
N TYR A 81 -7.68 10.54 3.63
CA TYR A 81 -7.29 9.40 4.43
C TYR A 81 -5.92 8.90 3.97
N TYR A 82 -5.02 8.75 4.92
CA TYR A 82 -3.73 8.10 4.71
C TYR A 82 -3.56 7.00 5.74
N SER A 83 -3.27 5.79 5.29
CA SER A 83 -2.80 4.72 6.15
C SER A 83 -1.56 4.06 5.59
N TYR A 84 -0.63 3.80 6.49
CA TYR A 84 0.60 3.07 6.24
C TYR A 84 0.79 2.02 7.33
N ARG A 85 0.99 0.76 6.92
CA ARG A 85 1.32 -0.33 7.82
C ARG A 85 2.71 -0.85 7.47
N GLU A 86 3.63 -0.73 8.43
CA GLU A 86 4.93 -1.40 8.32
C GLU A 86 4.72 -2.92 8.36
N GLY A 87 4.92 -3.57 7.23
CA GLY A 87 4.86 -5.03 7.10
C GLY A 87 6.22 -5.69 7.33
N PHE A 88 6.21 -6.99 7.62
CA PHE A 88 7.44 -7.81 7.62
C PHE A 88 7.89 -8.19 6.20
N PHE A 89 6.96 -8.18 5.24
CA PHE A 89 7.21 -8.48 3.83
C PHE A 89 7.03 -7.20 3.02
N ASP A 90 5.78 -6.87 2.71
CA ASP A 90 5.42 -5.73 1.89
C ASP A 90 4.63 -4.71 2.74
N GLU A 91 4.82 -3.42 2.46
CA GLU A 91 4.09 -2.36 3.16
C GLU A 91 2.70 -2.17 2.55
N ASP A 92 1.68 -2.09 3.42
CA ASP A 92 0.34 -1.75 2.97
C ASP A 92 0.14 -0.25 3.05
N VAL A 93 -0.21 0.35 1.92
CA VAL A 93 -0.41 1.78 1.81
C VAL A 93 -1.75 2.05 1.16
N GLN A 94 -2.51 2.92 1.78
CA GLN A 94 -3.73 3.47 1.21
C GLN A 94 -3.67 4.99 1.40
N LEU A 95 -3.73 5.71 0.30
CA LEU A 95 -3.94 7.15 0.32
C LEU A 95 -5.15 7.46 -0.55
N TYR A 96 -6.06 8.23 0.01
CA TYR A 96 -7.24 8.69 -0.66
C TYR A 96 -7.45 10.16 -0.35
N LEU A 97 -7.54 10.96 -1.41
CA LEU A 97 -7.74 12.40 -1.35
C LEU A 97 -8.84 12.76 -2.33
N GLN A 98 -9.92 13.35 -1.83
CA GLN A 98 -11.01 13.85 -2.64
C GLN A 98 -11.02 15.38 -2.61
N CYS A 99 -11.04 15.97 -3.81
CA CYS A 99 -11.07 17.41 -3.98
C CYS A 99 -12.23 17.84 -4.88
N GLU A 100 -12.87 18.95 -4.53
CA GLU A 100 -13.84 19.66 -5.36
C GLU A 100 -13.20 20.89 -6.02
N TYR A 101 -13.59 21.15 -7.26
CA TYR A 101 -13.01 22.19 -8.09
C TYR A 101 -14.10 23.03 -8.74
N THR A 102 -13.81 24.31 -9.01
CA THR A 102 -14.62 25.05 -9.99
C THR A 102 -14.41 24.46 -11.39
N PRO A 103 -15.32 24.69 -12.35
CA PRO A 103 -15.16 24.17 -13.71
C PRO A 103 -13.82 24.55 -14.37
N GLU A 104 -13.34 25.76 -14.14
CA GLU A 104 -12.05 26.22 -14.67
C GLU A 104 -10.87 25.49 -14.02
N GLU A 105 -10.92 25.31 -12.70
CA GLU A 105 -9.88 24.64 -11.94
C GLU A 105 -9.83 23.13 -12.26
N PHE A 106 -10.99 22.50 -12.44
CA PHE A 106 -11.10 21.10 -12.85
C PHE A 106 -10.43 20.85 -14.19
N GLN A 107 -10.67 21.73 -15.16
CA GLN A 107 -10.06 21.62 -16.49
C GLN A 107 -8.55 21.87 -16.45
N GLU A 108 -8.09 22.79 -15.59
CA GLU A 108 -6.64 22.99 -15.40
C GLU A 108 -5.99 21.77 -14.77
N GLU A 109 -6.65 21.15 -13.79
CA GLU A 109 -6.15 19.95 -13.14
C GLU A 109 -6.13 18.75 -14.09
N CYS A 110 -7.14 18.61 -14.96
CA CYS A 110 -7.11 17.63 -16.05
C CYS A 110 -5.92 17.83 -17.00
N ARG A 111 -5.58 19.09 -17.34
CA ARG A 111 -4.40 19.39 -18.17
C ARG A 111 -3.10 19.04 -17.45
N ARG A 112 -3.01 19.34 -16.15
CA ARG A 112 -1.85 18.94 -15.33
C ARG A 112 -1.68 17.42 -15.39
N LEU A 113 -2.73 16.67 -15.11
CA LEU A 113 -2.74 15.20 -15.13
C LEU A 113 -2.35 14.63 -16.50
N GLU A 114 -2.87 15.19 -17.59
CA GLU A 114 -2.50 14.79 -18.98
C GLU A 114 -1.02 15.06 -19.29
N GLN A 115 -0.49 16.15 -18.75
CA GLN A 115 0.90 16.55 -18.96
C GLN A 115 1.87 15.84 -18.02
N THR A 116 1.40 15.28 -16.90
CA THR A 116 2.22 14.54 -15.94
C THR A 116 3.00 13.43 -16.63
N HIS A 117 4.32 13.45 -16.42
CA HIS A 117 5.22 12.49 -17.01
C HIS A 117 6.55 12.42 -16.27
N VAL A 118 7.23 11.32 -16.53
CA VAL A 118 8.61 11.09 -16.17
C VAL A 118 9.49 11.05 -17.41
N ILE A 119 10.74 11.43 -17.22
CA ILE A 119 11.76 11.44 -18.26
C ILE A 119 12.88 10.51 -17.85
N TYR A 120 13.22 9.58 -18.73
CA TYR A 120 14.24 8.57 -18.46
C TYR A 120 15.17 8.41 -19.67
N ARG A 121 16.27 7.69 -19.47
CA ARG A 121 17.21 7.32 -20.54
C ARG A 121 17.06 5.84 -20.86
N ASP A 122 16.98 5.54 -22.14
CA ASP A 122 16.96 4.18 -22.66
C ASP A 122 17.93 4.12 -23.85
N GLY A 123 19.01 3.33 -23.71
CA GLY A 123 20.09 3.25 -24.69
C GLY A 123 20.70 4.61 -25.05
N GLY A 124 20.85 5.50 -24.07
CA GLY A 124 21.36 6.86 -24.27
C GLY A 124 20.35 7.87 -24.86
N GLN A 125 19.13 7.45 -25.25
CA GLN A 125 18.09 8.33 -25.75
C GLN A 125 17.15 8.79 -24.64
N ARG A 126 16.77 10.07 -24.65
CA ARG A 126 15.77 10.62 -23.74
C ARG A 126 14.37 10.15 -24.16
N ARG A 127 13.65 9.50 -23.25
CA ARG A 127 12.29 9.01 -23.42
C ARG A 127 11.35 9.67 -22.40
N ARG A 128 10.05 9.60 -22.68
CA ARG A 128 8.97 10.12 -21.83
C ARG A 128 7.95 9.00 -21.61
N ASN A 129 7.53 8.81 -20.38
CA ASN A 129 6.36 8.00 -20.02
C ASN A 129 5.40 8.87 -19.19
N GLY A 130 4.12 8.88 -19.54
CA GLY A 130 3.14 9.82 -19.01
C GLY A 130 2.10 9.13 -18.14
N THR A 131 1.07 9.85 -17.74
CA THR A 131 -0.19 9.20 -17.32
C THR A 131 -0.91 8.60 -18.54
N ARG A 132 -1.77 7.61 -18.30
CA ARG A 132 -2.69 7.06 -19.32
C ARG A 132 -4.11 7.49 -19.00
N TYR A 133 -4.80 8.07 -19.98
CA TYR A 133 -6.24 8.34 -19.87
C TYR A 133 -7.03 7.06 -20.14
N ASN A 134 -7.88 6.67 -19.20
CA ASN A 134 -8.62 5.41 -19.21
C ASN A 134 -10.11 5.66 -18.99
N THR A 135 -10.95 5.08 -19.85
CA THR A 135 -12.42 5.14 -19.75
C THR A 135 -13.07 3.76 -19.73
N GLY A 136 -12.27 2.69 -19.77
CA GLY A 136 -12.74 1.31 -19.90
C GLY A 136 -12.61 0.49 -18.62
N ASP A 137 -11.63 0.80 -17.77
CA ASP A 137 -11.31 -0.02 -16.59
C ASP A 137 -11.96 0.49 -15.30
N TYR A 138 -12.75 1.56 -15.37
CA TYR A 138 -13.33 2.24 -14.22
C TYR A 138 -14.79 2.64 -14.48
N MET A 139 -15.52 2.98 -13.43
CA MET A 139 -16.87 3.56 -13.57
C MET A 139 -16.86 5.03 -14.05
N LEU A 140 -15.77 5.75 -13.78
CA LEU A 140 -15.52 7.11 -14.22
C LEU A 140 -14.25 7.17 -15.08
N PRO A 141 -14.09 8.15 -15.96
CA PRO A 141 -12.81 8.39 -16.61
C PRO A 141 -11.69 8.59 -15.58
N ALA A 142 -10.49 8.12 -15.88
CA ALA A 142 -9.35 8.19 -14.98
C ALA A 142 -8.06 8.58 -15.71
N TYR A 143 -7.20 9.32 -15.03
CA TYR A 143 -5.76 9.33 -15.36
C TYR A 143 -5.05 8.37 -14.42
N GLU A 144 -4.27 7.45 -14.97
CA GLU A 144 -3.53 6.45 -14.20
C GLU A 144 -2.03 6.56 -14.42
N ALA A 145 -1.29 6.38 -13.33
CA ALA A 145 0.17 6.29 -13.28
C ALA A 145 0.60 4.84 -13.04
N ILE A 146 -0.15 4.10 -12.22
CA ILE A 146 0.10 2.68 -11.94
C ILE A 146 -1.23 1.92 -11.96
N GLN A 147 -1.24 0.77 -12.63
CA GLN A 147 -2.37 -0.14 -12.77
C GLN A 147 -1.90 -1.57 -12.52
N GLY A 148 -2.06 -2.05 -11.29
CA GLY A 148 -1.88 -3.46 -10.91
C GLY A 148 -0.47 -4.02 -11.03
N VAL A 149 0.55 -3.16 -11.17
CA VAL A 149 1.96 -3.58 -11.15
C VAL A 149 2.39 -3.71 -9.69
N ASP A 150 2.84 -4.89 -9.30
CA ASP A 150 3.27 -5.19 -7.92
C ASP A 150 2.23 -4.84 -6.86
N HIS A 151 0.96 -5.17 -7.14
CA HIS A 151 -0.18 -4.83 -6.27
C HIS A 151 -0.36 -3.33 -5.99
N ALA A 152 0.29 -2.46 -6.77
CA ALA A 152 0.17 -1.02 -6.66
C ALA A 152 -0.79 -0.44 -7.71
N TYR A 153 -1.46 0.64 -7.31
CA TYR A 153 -2.39 1.42 -8.12
C TYR A 153 -2.21 2.90 -7.77
N GLU A 154 -2.14 3.75 -8.79
CA GLU A 154 -2.11 5.21 -8.63
C GLU A 154 -2.93 5.83 -9.75
N TYR A 155 -4.02 6.51 -9.40
CA TYR A 155 -4.93 7.09 -10.37
C TYR A 155 -5.75 8.24 -9.79
N ALA A 156 -6.28 9.07 -10.68
CA ALA A 156 -7.23 10.13 -10.40
C ALA A 156 -8.52 9.87 -11.19
N LEU A 157 -9.63 9.66 -10.49
CA LEU A 157 -10.96 9.51 -11.08
C LEU A 157 -11.59 10.88 -11.30
N LEU A 158 -12.21 11.07 -12.46
CA LEU A 158 -12.75 12.34 -12.90
C LEU A 158 -14.29 12.29 -12.87
N ASP A 159 -14.89 12.95 -11.88
CA ASP A 159 -16.32 13.20 -11.83
C ASP A 159 -16.60 14.63 -12.32
N GLU A 160 -16.64 14.78 -13.64
CA GLU A 160 -16.86 16.08 -14.30
C GLU A 160 -18.24 16.68 -13.98
N GLU A 161 -19.26 15.85 -13.76
CA GLU A 161 -20.62 16.32 -13.44
C GLU A 161 -20.64 17.08 -12.10
N ASN A 162 -19.86 16.60 -11.13
CA ASN A 162 -19.78 17.19 -9.80
C ASN A 162 -18.51 18.06 -9.60
N GLY A 163 -17.67 18.22 -10.62
CA GLY A 163 -16.41 18.97 -10.51
C GLY A 163 -15.43 18.38 -9.49
N ARG A 164 -15.43 17.04 -9.34
CA ARG A 164 -14.71 16.35 -8.28
C ARG A 164 -13.64 15.42 -8.85
N ILE A 165 -12.48 15.39 -8.20
CA ILE A 165 -11.41 14.44 -8.51
C ILE A 165 -11.07 13.63 -7.26
N ASP A 166 -11.11 12.31 -7.39
CA ASP A 166 -10.70 11.35 -6.37
C ASP A 166 -9.29 10.84 -6.73
N TYR A 167 -8.28 11.25 -5.97
CA TYR A 167 -6.89 10.77 -6.07
C TYR A 167 -6.71 9.56 -5.15
N ILE A 168 -6.24 8.45 -5.72
CA ILE A 168 -6.14 7.17 -5.02
C ILE A 168 -4.76 6.57 -5.26
N PHE A 169 -4.11 6.19 -4.18
CA PHE A 169 -2.95 5.29 -4.17
C PHE A 169 -3.25 4.09 -3.29
N LEU A 170 -3.03 2.90 -3.83
CA LEU A 170 -3.17 1.65 -3.10
C LEU A 170 -1.95 0.79 -3.38
N GLN A 171 -1.39 0.18 -2.35
CA GLN A 171 -0.32 -0.79 -2.46
C GLN A 171 -0.57 -1.88 -1.43
N PHE A 172 -0.66 -3.12 -1.92
CA PHE A 172 -0.99 -4.33 -1.12
C PHE A 172 -2.28 -4.25 -0.27
N ALA A 173 -3.07 -3.18 -0.41
CA ALA A 173 -4.33 -2.99 0.30
C ALA A 173 -5.36 -4.07 -0.08
N ASP A 174 -6.07 -4.58 0.91
CA ASP A 174 -7.24 -5.44 0.70
C ASP A 174 -8.46 -4.57 0.40
N GLU A 175 -9.34 -5.08 -0.45
CA GLU A 175 -10.58 -4.42 -0.82
C GLU A 175 -11.50 -4.20 0.39
N ASP A 176 -11.53 -5.16 1.32
CA ASP A 176 -12.41 -5.12 2.49
C ASP A 176 -11.96 -4.06 3.53
N ASP A 177 -10.73 -3.55 3.41
CA ASP A 177 -10.12 -2.58 4.33
C ASP A 177 -10.08 -1.14 3.77
N LEU A 178 -10.72 -0.89 2.62
CA LEU A 178 -10.73 0.44 2.00
C LEU A 178 -11.74 1.38 2.65
N VAL A 179 -11.37 2.66 2.77
CA VAL A 179 -12.24 3.69 3.37
C VAL A 179 -13.26 4.29 2.39
N PHE A 180 -13.07 4.05 1.10
CA PHE A 180 -13.94 4.54 0.04
C PHE A 180 -14.71 3.42 -0.66
N ALA A 181 -15.73 3.81 -1.41
CA ALA A 181 -16.65 2.87 -2.04
C ALA A 181 -16.00 2.04 -3.17
N ARG A 182 -16.37 0.76 -3.28
CA ARG A 182 -15.85 -0.20 -4.28
C ARG A 182 -15.94 0.31 -5.71
N GLU A 183 -16.94 1.14 -6.03
CA GLU A 183 -17.17 1.73 -7.35
C GLU A 183 -16.00 2.59 -7.83
N LYS A 184 -15.13 3.05 -6.93
CA LYS A 184 -13.92 3.81 -7.27
C LYS A 184 -12.76 2.91 -7.69
N LEU A 185 -12.83 1.61 -7.46
CA LEU A 185 -11.78 0.68 -7.84
C LEU A 185 -11.79 0.36 -9.34
N PRO A 186 -10.62 0.02 -9.91
CA PRO A 186 -10.58 -0.55 -11.25
C PRO A 186 -11.34 -1.88 -11.30
N TYR A 187 -11.95 -2.17 -12.45
CA TYR A 187 -12.57 -3.46 -12.70
C TYR A 187 -11.53 -4.57 -12.60
N GLY A 188 -11.73 -5.45 -11.62
CA GLY A 188 -10.78 -6.54 -11.36
C GLY A 188 -9.60 -6.15 -10.49
N TYR A 189 -9.73 -5.11 -9.68
CA TYR A 189 -8.85 -4.85 -8.54
C TYR A 189 -8.49 -6.14 -7.78
N GLY A 190 -7.21 -6.26 -7.42
CA GLY A 190 -6.65 -7.42 -6.72
C GLY A 190 -6.49 -8.69 -7.57
N ARG A 191 -6.95 -8.72 -8.82
CA ARG A 191 -6.74 -9.88 -9.70
C ARG A 191 -5.35 -9.86 -10.33
N ASP A 192 -4.75 -11.04 -10.39
CA ASP A 192 -3.47 -11.25 -11.06
C ASP A 192 -3.63 -11.08 -12.59
N HIS A 193 -2.95 -10.07 -13.13
CA HIS A 193 -2.93 -9.76 -14.56
C HIS A 193 -2.23 -10.85 -15.39
N THR A 194 -1.46 -11.75 -14.77
CA THR A 194 -0.92 -12.94 -15.46
C THR A 194 -2.00 -13.98 -15.78
N VAL A 195 -3.17 -13.87 -15.16
CA VAL A 195 -4.30 -14.80 -15.32
C VAL A 195 -5.39 -14.25 -16.24
N ASP A 196 -5.57 -12.93 -16.33
CA ASP A 196 -6.50 -12.28 -17.26
C ASP A 196 -5.76 -11.35 -18.25
N PRO A 197 -5.52 -11.79 -19.50
CA PRO A 197 -4.78 -11.01 -20.49
C PRO A 197 -5.54 -9.76 -20.98
N LYS A 198 -6.78 -9.53 -20.52
CA LYS A 198 -7.50 -8.27 -20.75
C LYS A 198 -7.08 -7.17 -19.79
N LEU A 199 -6.48 -7.51 -18.65
CA LEU A 199 -5.89 -6.55 -17.73
C LEU A 199 -4.53 -6.14 -18.30
N SER A 200 -4.40 -4.89 -18.72
CA SER A 200 -3.13 -4.35 -19.22
C SER A 200 -2.41 -3.66 -18.06
N PRO A 201 -1.45 -4.32 -17.38
CA PRO A 201 -0.69 -3.67 -16.33
C PRO A 201 0.01 -2.44 -16.90
N TYR A 202 0.06 -1.38 -16.11
CA TYR A 202 0.68 -0.13 -16.49
C TYR A 202 1.45 0.44 -15.31
N ASN A 203 2.63 0.98 -15.58
CA ASN A 203 3.40 1.73 -14.59
C ASN A 203 4.21 2.78 -15.34
N MET A 204 3.89 4.06 -15.12
CA MET A 204 4.58 5.16 -15.75
C MET A 204 6.04 5.28 -15.28
N TYR A 205 6.34 4.78 -14.08
CA TYR A 205 7.65 4.80 -13.43
C TYR A 205 8.53 3.59 -13.77
N ALA A 206 8.03 2.62 -14.53
CA ALA A 206 8.82 1.46 -14.93
C ALA A 206 9.74 1.81 -16.12
N PHE A 207 11.04 1.59 -15.97
CA PHE A 207 12.05 1.84 -17.01
C PHE A 207 12.97 0.64 -17.20
N PRO A 208 13.44 0.37 -18.44
CA PRO A 208 14.51 -0.60 -18.66
C PRO A 208 15.84 -0.08 -18.10
N GLU A 209 16.56 -0.87 -17.30
CA GLU A 209 17.95 -0.57 -16.98
C GLU A 209 18.82 -0.68 -18.26
N GLU A 210 19.83 0.19 -18.39
CA GLU A 210 20.87 0.01 -19.40
C GLU A 210 21.45 -1.41 -19.28
N GLU A 211 21.45 -2.16 -20.39
CA GLU A 211 21.74 -3.61 -20.53
C GLU A 211 20.56 -4.60 -20.55
N GLY A 212 19.36 -4.17 -20.93
CA GLY A 212 18.36 -5.09 -21.50
C GLY A 212 17.83 -6.16 -20.53
N LYS A 213 17.88 -5.89 -19.23
CA LYS A 213 17.18 -6.67 -18.20
C LYS A 213 16.00 -5.83 -17.71
N TYR A 214 14.78 -6.31 -18.00
CA TYR A 214 13.60 -5.88 -17.27
C TYR A 214 13.69 -6.46 -15.86
N LYS A 215 14.01 -5.65 -14.87
CA LYS A 215 13.56 -5.92 -13.51
C LYS A 215 12.26 -5.17 -13.32
N GLY A 216 11.16 -5.91 -13.22
CA GLY A 216 10.04 -5.38 -12.44
C GLY A 216 10.57 -5.15 -11.04
N GLY A 217 10.67 -3.89 -10.63
CA GLY A 217 11.23 -3.52 -9.33
C GLY A 217 12.07 -2.26 -9.40
N TYR A 218 11.58 -1.27 -8.66
CA TYR A 218 12.29 -0.17 -8.04
C TYR A 218 12.56 1.06 -8.90
N ILE A 219 11.81 2.09 -8.55
CA ILE A 219 11.94 3.46 -9.01
C ILE A 219 13.21 4.06 -8.39
N THR A 220 14.09 4.60 -9.22
CA THR A 220 14.97 5.71 -8.82
C THR A 220 14.52 6.93 -9.63
N VAL A 221 13.69 7.80 -9.03
CA VAL A 221 13.39 9.11 -9.62
C VAL A 221 14.59 10.01 -9.35
N TYR A 222 15.23 10.51 -10.41
CA TYR A 222 16.18 11.62 -10.25
C TYR A 222 15.37 12.92 -10.22
N HIS A 223 15.37 13.60 -9.07
CA HIS A 223 14.94 14.99 -8.94
C HIS A 223 15.95 15.95 -9.58
#